data_AF-A0A2P9HPT9-F1
#
_entry.id   AF-A0A2P9HPT9-F1
#
_cell.length_a   1.000
_cell.length_b   1.000
_cell.length_c   1.000
_cell.angle_alpha   90.00
_cell.angle_beta   90.00
_cell.angle_gamma   90.00
#
_symmetry.space_group_name_H-M   'P 1'
#
loop_
_entity.id
_entity.type
_entity.pdbx_description
1 polymer ?
#
loop_
_entity_poly.entity_id
_entity_poly.type
_entity_poly.pdbx_seq_one_letter_code
_entity_poly.pdbx_strand_id
1 'polypeptide(L)'
;MVPWKYGFKGIKAITRISFVEKQPPTSWQQQAANEYGFYANVNPAVDHPRWSQATERRIGEDSFFASSRRPTLPFNGYADEVASLYTGMDLKANY
;
A
#
# COMPACT_ATOMS: atom_id res chain seq x y z
N MET A 1 9.87 8.20 2.39
CA MET A 1 8.65 7.49 2.81
C MET A 1 7.53 7.83 1.83
N VAL A 2 6.56 6.93 1.62
CA VAL A 2 5.41 7.18 0.72
C VAL A 2 4.11 6.81 1.46
N PRO A 3 3.44 7.78 2.12
CA PRO A 3 2.46 7.49 3.16
C PRO A 3 1.14 6.87 2.67
N TRP A 4 0.79 7.06 1.39
CA TRP A 4 -0.44 6.51 0.80
C TRP A 4 -0.28 5.11 0.20
N LYS A 5 0.90 4.51 0.34
CA LYS A 5 1.23 3.17 -0.16
C LYS A 5 1.47 2.20 0.99
N TYR A 6 1.33 0.90 0.72
CA TYR A 6 1.69 -0.13 1.69
C TYR A 6 3.18 -0.06 2.07
N GLY A 7 3.49 -0.44 3.31
CA GLY A 7 4.79 -0.19 3.93
C GLY A 7 6.00 -0.78 3.18
N PHE A 8 5.80 -1.85 2.39
CA PHE A 8 6.88 -2.46 1.60
C PHE A 8 7.44 -1.57 0.48
N LYS A 9 6.74 -0.49 0.11
CA LYS A 9 7.28 0.54 -0.78
C LYS A 9 8.20 1.54 -0.07
N GLY A 10 8.21 1.56 1.26
CA GLY A 10 9.16 2.31 2.08
C GLY A 10 10.46 1.55 2.27
N ILE A 11 11.32 1.56 1.24
CA ILE A 11 12.63 0.89 1.29
C ILE A 11 13.50 1.44 2.42
N LYS A 12 14.24 0.55 3.10
CA LYS A 12 15.13 0.86 4.21
C LYS A 12 16.59 0.82 3.75
N ALA A 13 17.45 1.58 4.43
CA ALA A 13 18.91 1.58 4.21
C ALA A 13 19.30 1.72 2.72
N ILE A 14 18.77 2.75 2.05
CA ILE A 14 19.04 3.03 0.63
C ILE A 14 20.52 3.38 0.45
N THR A 15 21.23 2.62 -0.38
CA THR A 15 22.64 2.89 -0.74
C THR A 15 22.79 3.47 -2.15
N ARG A 16 21.78 3.31 -3.02
CA ARG A 16 21.79 3.79 -4.41
C ARG A 16 20.39 4.20 -4.87
N ILE A 17 20.34 5.28 -5.64
CA ILE A 17 19.16 5.74 -6.38
C ILE A 17 19.56 5.86 -7.86
N SER A 18 18.73 5.32 -8.75
CA SER A 18 18.94 5.38 -10.20
C SER A 18 17.66 5.82 -10.88
N PHE A 19 17.78 6.71 -11.88
CA PHE A 19 16.70 7.03 -12.80
C PHE A 19 16.78 6.08 -13.99
N VAL A 20 15.65 5.45 -14.33
CA VAL A 20 15.56 4.43 -15.39
C VAL A 20 14.35 4.74 -16.26
N GLU A 21 14.46 4.42 -17.55
CA GLU A 21 13.39 4.66 -18.53
C GLU A 21 12.21 3.70 -18.36
N LYS A 22 12.49 2.45 -17.96
CA LYS A 22 11.48 1.39 -17.81
C LYS A 22 11.19 1.10 -16.35
N GLN A 23 9.95 0.70 -16.06
CA GLN A 23 9.52 0.32 -14.72
C GLN A 23 10.43 -0.79 -14.15
N PRO A 24 11.17 -0.54 -13.05
CA PRO A 24 12.05 -1.55 -12.48
C PRO A 24 11.25 -2.62 -11.71
N PRO A 25 11.79 -3.84 -11.56
CA PRO A 25 11.20 -4.84 -10.69
C PRO A 25 11.31 -4.41 -9.23
N THR A 26 10.43 -4.93 -8.37
CA THR A 26 10.41 -4.65 -6.94
C THR A 26 10.50 -5.94 -6.13
N SER A 27 11.16 -5.91 -4.97
CA SER A 27 11.51 -7.14 -4.21
C SER A 27 10.29 -8.00 -3.87
N TRP A 28 9.20 -7.40 -3.37
CA TRP A 28 7.99 -8.13 -3.01
C TRP A 28 7.22 -8.65 -4.23
N GLN A 29 7.20 -7.89 -5.33
CA GLN A 29 6.60 -8.35 -6.59
C GLN A 29 7.38 -9.51 -7.19
N GLN A 30 8.72 -9.49 -7.12
CA GLN A 30 9.55 -10.62 -7.55
C GLN A 30 9.31 -11.88 -6.69
N GLN A 31 9.07 -11.69 -5.40
CA GLN A 31 8.86 -12.79 -4.46
C GLN A 31 7.45 -13.41 -4.56
N ALA A 32 6.41 -12.58 -4.73
CA ALA A 32 5.02 -13.01 -4.82
C ALA A 32 4.20 -12.03 -5.69
N ALA A 33 4.36 -12.13 -7.01
CA ALA A 33 3.74 -11.24 -7.98
C ALA A 33 2.20 -11.26 -7.96
N ASN A 34 1.60 -12.36 -7.48
CA ASN A 34 0.16 -12.51 -7.33
C ASN A 34 -0.39 -11.78 -6.08
N GLU A 35 0.47 -11.33 -5.18
CA GLU A 35 0.11 -10.70 -3.90
C GLU A 35 0.49 -9.23 -3.82
N TYR A 36 1.62 -8.86 -4.44
CA TYR A 36 2.21 -7.53 -4.33
C TYR A 36 2.50 -6.96 -5.72
N GLY A 37 1.73 -5.95 -6.12
CA GLY A 37 1.99 -5.25 -7.37
C GLY A 37 2.87 -4.00 -7.21
N PHE A 38 3.06 -3.30 -8.33
CA PHE A 38 4.03 -2.23 -8.43
C PHE A 38 3.58 -0.95 -7.71
N TYR A 39 2.32 -0.54 -7.89
CA TYR A 39 1.82 0.72 -7.36
C TYR A 39 1.51 0.64 -5.87
N ALA A 40 0.90 -0.44 -5.37
CA ALA A 40 0.70 -0.71 -3.96
C ALA A 40 0.04 0.45 -3.18
N ASN A 41 -0.92 1.14 -3.81
CA ASN A 41 -1.73 2.15 -3.14
C ASN A 41 -2.60 1.48 -2.07
N VAL A 42 -2.71 2.10 -0.89
CA VAL A 42 -3.62 1.59 0.15
C VAL A 42 -5.05 1.73 -0.35
N ASN A 43 -5.74 0.59 -0.47
CA ASN A 43 -7.08 0.52 -1.04
C ASN A 43 -7.94 -0.49 -0.27
N PRO A 44 -8.91 -0.04 0.56
CA PRO A 44 -9.77 -0.94 1.34
C PRO A 44 -10.73 -1.78 0.49
N ALA A 45 -10.93 -1.43 -0.78
CA ALA A 45 -11.81 -2.14 -1.71
C ALA A 45 -11.09 -3.24 -2.52
N VAL A 46 -9.79 -3.42 -2.31
CA VAL A 46 -8.98 -4.47 -2.95
C VAL A 46 -8.30 -5.29 -1.87
N ASP A 47 -8.78 -6.51 -1.70
CA ASP A 47 -8.25 -7.42 -0.70
C ASP A 47 -6.93 -8.03 -1.14
N HIS A 48 -6.11 -8.40 -0.15
CA HIS A 48 -4.96 -9.25 -0.38
C HIS A 48 -5.46 -10.69 -0.62
N PRO A 49 -4.79 -11.53 -1.43
CA PRO A 49 -5.24 -12.90 -1.70
C PRO A 49 -5.50 -13.78 -0.46
N ARG A 50 -4.89 -13.42 0.66
CA ARG A 50 -4.95 -14.16 1.94
C ARG A 50 -5.74 -13.46 3.05
N TRP A 51 -6.12 -12.19 2.90
CA TRP A 51 -6.86 -11.45 3.94
C TRP A 51 -7.52 -10.18 3.39
N SER A 52 -8.59 -9.73 4.05
CA SER A 52 -9.21 -8.46 3.69
C SER A 52 -8.38 -7.25 4.12
N GLN A 53 -8.37 -6.22 3.28
CA GLN A 53 -7.72 -4.93 3.55
C GLN A 53 -8.70 -3.88 4.09
N ALA A 54 -9.98 -4.22 4.25
CA ALA A 54 -11.03 -3.28 4.66
C ALA A 54 -10.85 -2.70 6.07
N THR A 55 -10.14 -3.41 6.96
CA THR A 55 -9.84 -2.93 8.32
C THR A 55 -8.39 -3.20 8.72
N GLU A 56 -7.84 -2.30 9.52
CA GLU A 56 -6.47 -2.35 10.02
C GLU A 56 -6.45 -2.39 11.56
N ARG A 57 -5.36 -2.90 12.13
CA ARG A 57 -5.09 -2.83 13.58
C ARG A 57 -4.14 -1.68 13.85
N ARG A 58 -4.55 -0.74 14.70
CA ARG A 58 -3.74 0.44 15.03
C ARG A 58 -2.83 0.14 16.21
N ILE A 59 -1.53 0.06 15.95
CA ILE A 59 -0.55 -0.22 17.01
C ILE A 59 -0.52 0.94 18.01
N GLY A 60 -0.66 0.62 19.30
CA GLY A 60 -0.68 1.58 20.40
C GLY A 60 -2.06 2.01 20.88
N GLU A 61 -3.15 1.58 20.22
CA GLU A 61 -4.54 1.83 20.64
C GLU A 61 -5.21 0.62 21.30
N ASP A 62 -4.49 -0.51 21.43
CA ASP A 62 -5.00 -1.70 22.09
C ASP A 62 -5.14 -1.44 23.61
N SER A 63 -6.34 -1.69 24.14
CA SER A 63 -6.64 -1.69 25.58
C SER A 63 -6.91 -3.12 26.05
N PHE A 64 -6.76 -3.38 27.35
CA PHE A 64 -6.99 -4.70 27.98
C PHE A 64 -8.35 -5.34 27.62
N PHE A 65 -9.33 -4.54 27.20
CA PHE A 65 -10.70 -4.99 26.90
C PHE A 65 -11.15 -4.77 25.45
N ALA A 66 -10.30 -4.26 24.56
CA ALA A 66 -10.71 -3.98 23.18
C ALA A 66 -9.56 -4.13 22.17
N SER A 67 -9.82 -4.90 21.11
CA SER A 67 -8.99 -4.92 19.90
C SER A 67 -9.24 -3.65 19.09
N SER A 68 -8.19 -2.85 18.84
CA SER A 68 -8.27 -1.58 18.10
C SER A 68 -8.30 -1.78 16.58
N ARG A 69 -9.33 -2.47 16.07
CA ARG A 69 -9.58 -2.51 14.62
C ARG A 69 -10.34 -1.27 14.20
N ARG A 70 -9.87 -0.62 13.14
CA ARG A 70 -10.54 0.52 12.50
C ARG A 70 -10.63 0.31 10.98
N PRO A 71 -11.60 0.93 10.29
CA PRO A 71 -11.64 0.90 8.83
C PRO A 71 -10.36 1.48 8.22
N THR A 72 -9.85 0.80 7.20
CA THR A 72 -8.71 1.30 6.40
C THR A 72 -9.21 2.41 5.49
N LEU A 73 -8.48 3.52 5.41
CA LEU A 73 -8.85 4.65 4.55
C LEU A 73 -8.24 4.49 3.14
N PRO A 74 -8.94 4.91 2.08
CA PRO A 74 -8.37 4.97 0.73
C PRO A 74 -7.16 5.91 0.72
N PHE A 75 -6.09 5.51 0.01
CA PHE A 75 -4.80 6.21 0.00
C PHE A 75 -4.26 6.50 1.41
N ASN A 76 -4.63 5.68 2.40
CA ASN A 76 -4.27 5.86 3.80
C ASN A 76 -4.69 7.24 4.37
N GLY A 77 -5.77 7.81 3.85
CA GLY A 77 -6.28 9.12 4.26
C GLY A 77 -5.74 10.31 3.47
N TYR A 78 -4.89 10.08 2.45
CA TYR A 78 -4.29 11.14 1.63
C TYR A 78 -4.95 11.26 0.24
N ALA A 79 -6.24 10.91 0.14
CA ALA A 79 -6.92 10.84 -1.15
C ALA A 79 -6.97 12.21 -1.84
N ASP A 80 -7.23 13.28 -1.09
CA ASP A 80 -7.36 14.64 -1.63
C ASP A 80 -6.05 15.16 -2.23
N GLU A 81 -4.91 14.67 -1.73
CA GLU A 81 -3.58 15.08 -2.16
C GLU A 81 -3.05 14.26 -3.33
N VAL A 82 -3.42 12.98 -3.43
CA VAL A 82 -2.75 12.04 -4.35
C VAL A 82 -3.65 11.38 -5.38
N ALA A 83 -4.98 11.44 -5.23
CA ALA A 83 -5.89 10.76 -6.17
C ALA A 83 -5.73 11.28 -7.60
N SER A 84 -5.42 12.57 -7.77
CA SER A 84 -5.21 13.19 -9.09
C SER A 84 -4.10 12.48 -9.89
N LEU A 85 -3.05 11.98 -9.24
CA LEU A 85 -1.93 11.27 -9.88
C LEU A 85 -2.33 9.94 -10.52
N TYR A 86 -3.46 9.36 -10.10
CA TYR A 86 -3.94 8.06 -10.57
C TYR A 86 -5.24 8.16 -11.38
N THR A 87 -5.64 9.36 -11.77
CA THR A 87 -6.87 9.58 -12.54
C THR A 87 -6.82 8.83 -13.86
N GLY A 88 -7.87 8.06 -14.16
CA GLY A 88 -7.96 7.24 -15.37
C GLY A 88 -7.27 5.87 -15.28
N MET A 89 -6.61 5.54 -14.17
CA MET A 89 -6.10 4.19 -13.93
C MET A 89 -7.15 3.30 -13.28
N ASP A 90 -7.18 2.02 -13.66
CA ASP A 90 -7.90 1.00 -12.91
C ASP A 90 -7.09 0.61 -11.66
N LEU A 91 -7.51 1.12 -10.50
CA LEU A 91 -6.84 0.87 -9.22
C LEU A 91 -7.04 -0.55 -8.69
N LYS A 92 -7.94 -1.35 -9.27
CA LYS A 92 -8.12 -2.77 -8.97
C LYS A 92 -7.30 -3.68 -9.87
N ALA A 93 -6.96 -3.24 -11.07
CA ALA A 93 -6.00 -3.95 -11.91
C ALA A 93 -4.54 -3.57 -11.57
N ASN A 94 -4.32 -2.38 -11.01
CA ASN A 94 -3.01 -1.80 -10.73
C ASN A 94 -2.73 -1.63 -9.22
N TYR A 95 -3.13 -2.59 -8.38
CA TYR A 95 -2.80 -2.59 -6.94
C TYR A 95 -1.39 -3.12 -6.69
#